data_AF-A0A7Y2FDE6-F1
#
_entry.id   AF-A0A7Y2FDE6-F1
#
_cell.length_a   1.000
_cell.length_b   1.000
_cell.length_c   1.000
_cell.angle_alpha   90.00
_cell.angle_beta   90.00
_cell.angle_gamma   90.00
#
_symmetry.space_group_name_H-M   'P 1'
#
loop_
_entity.id
_entity.type
_entity.pdbx_description
1 polymer ?
#
loop_
_entity_poly.entity_id
_entity_poly.type
_entity_poly.pdbx_seq_one_letter_code
_entity_poly.pdbx_strand_id
1 'polypeptide(L)'
;MAFRISLPGVTGALAGTGLHFLTAIQIESMSTIDIRSLHTLNHDAALIAADELAQDLAQKFAIDYGWDGDVIHFERPGVHGQIEVHDQRIEIRAHLGFLLIMLKPAIEQEIVRYLREHFGCDI
;
A
#
# COMPACT_ATOMS: atom_id res chain seq x y z
N MET A 1 39.58 -23.13 19.60
CA MET A 1 38.40 -23.95 19.93
C MET A 1 38.16 -23.78 21.43
N ALA A 2 37.13 -23.01 21.82
CA ALA A 2 36.67 -22.64 23.19
C ALA A 2 37.72 -21.91 24.09
N PHE A 3 37.45 -20.86 24.89
CA PHE A 3 36.25 -20.12 25.30
C PHE A 3 36.70 -18.84 26.05
N ARG A 4 35.73 -17.98 26.41
CA ARG A 4 35.75 -16.77 27.28
C ARG A 4 36.02 -15.42 26.62
N ILE A 5 34.91 -14.78 26.29
CA ILE A 5 34.75 -13.34 26.09
C ILE A 5 34.75 -12.68 27.47
N SER A 6 35.66 -11.73 27.70
CA SER A 6 35.70 -10.89 28.89
C SER A 6 35.11 -9.53 28.56
N LEU A 7 33.95 -9.21 29.12
CA LEU A 7 33.43 -7.85 29.17
C LEU A 7 33.93 -7.16 30.45
N PRO A 8 34.22 -5.85 30.39
CA PRO A 8 33.98 -5.01 31.54
C PRO A 8 33.15 -3.78 31.16
N GLY A 9 31.97 -3.67 31.79
CA GLY A 9 31.45 -2.41 32.32
C GLY A 9 30.94 -1.37 31.33
N VAL A 10 29.64 -1.43 31.03
CA VAL A 10 28.79 -0.23 31.09
C VAL A 10 27.49 -0.61 31.78
N THR A 11 27.43 -0.29 33.07
CA THR A 11 26.20 -0.21 33.85
C THR A 11 25.49 1.08 33.43
N GLY A 12 24.29 0.96 32.86
CA GLY A 12 23.48 2.11 32.45
C GLY A 12 22.04 1.68 32.22
N ALA A 13 21.31 1.44 33.30
CA ALA A 13 19.86 1.40 33.27
C ALA A 13 19.33 2.83 33.10
N LEU A 14 18.66 3.13 31.99
CA LEU A 14 17.71 4.24 31.90
C LEU A 14 16.49 3.80 31.08
N ALA A 15 15.37 3.72 31.80
CA ALA A 15 13.98 3.93 31.42
C ALA A 15 13.59 3.83 29.93
N GLY A 16 12.70 2.88 29.65
CA GLY A 16 11.95 2.86 28.40
C GLY A 16 11.01 4.05 28.25
N THR A 17 10.84 4.51 27.01
CA THR A 17 9.58 4.83 26.34
C THR A 17 9.88 5.32 24.93
N GLY A 18 9.22 4.73 23.93
CA GLY A 18 9.06 5.34 22.61
C GLY A 18 10.24 5.21 21.65
N LEU A 19 10.65 3.99 21.29
CA LEU A 19 11.22 3.80 19.96
C LEU A 19 10.06 3.93 18.97
N HIS A 20 9.88 5.15 18.45
CA HIS A 20 9.00 5.45 17.34
C HIS A 20 9.18 4.37 16.28
N PHE A 21 8.06 3.73 15.93
CA PHE A 21 7.89 2.77 14.86
C PHE A 21 8.87 3.06 13.72
N LEU A 22 9.93 2.25 13.62
CA LEU A 22 10.70 2.13 12.39
C LEU A 22 9.76 1.43 11.40
N THR A 23 8.84 2.19 10.81
CA THR A 23 8.18 1.80 9.56
C THR A 23 9.32 1.43 8.63
N ALA A 24 9.38 0.15 8.25
CA ALA A 24 10.35 -0.32 7.29
C ALA A 24 10.33 0.67 6.11
N ILE A 25 11.47 1.27 5.81
CA ILE A 25 11.65 2.03 4.58
C ILE A 25 11.56 0.98 3.47
N GLN A 26 10.34 0.68 3.04
CA GLN A 26 10.08 -0.08 1.84
C GLN A 26 10.57 0.84 0.72
N ILE A 27 11.71 0.51 0.13
CA ILE A 27 12.25 1.23 -1.02
C ILE A 27 11.33 0.86 -2.20
N GLU A 28 10.18 1.51 -2.25
CA GLU A 28 9.26 1.54 -3.39
C GLU A 28 10.04 2.09 -4.58
N SER A 29 10.26 1.28 -5.61
CA SER A 29 10.92 1.79 -6.82
C SER A 29 10.13 2.97 -7.40
N MET A 30 10.80 3.90 -8.10
CA MET A 30 10.14 5.06 -8.74
C MET A 30 8.98 4.67 -9.66
N SER A 31 8.99 3.44 -10.18
CA SER A 31 7.99 2.87 -11.08
C SER A 31 6.95 1.99 -10.39
N THR A 32 6.96 1.84 -9.07
CA THR A 32 6.01 0.97 -8.36
C THR A 32 5.14 1.78 -7.42
N ILE A 33 3.85 1.43 -7.36
CA ILE A 33 2.93 1.82 -6.29
C ILE A 33 2.59 0.54 -5.53
N ASP A 34 2.87 0.48 -4.24
CA ASP A 34 2.39 -0.58 -3.34
C ASP A 34 1.83 0.08 -2.06
N ILE A 35 0.50 0.04 -1.96
CA ILE A 35 -0.27 0.63 -0.85
C ILE A 35 -1.04 -0.50 -0.18
N ARG A 36 -0.91 -0.59 1.15
CA ARG A 36 -1.62 -1.58 1.96
C ARG A 36 -2.22 -0.90 3.17
N SER A 37 -3.49 -1.17 3.44
CA SER A 37 -4.16 -0.58 4.59
C SER A 37 -5.21 -1.50 5.19
N LEU A 38 -5.49 -1.28 6.47
CA LEU A 38 -6.55 -1.95 7.21
C LEU A 38 -7.84 -1.14 7.13
N HIS A 39 -8.98 -1.82 7.06
CA HIS A 39 -10.31 -1.21 7.10
C HIS A 39 -11.26 -2.02 7.99
N THR A 40 -12.39 -1.42 8.34
CA THR A 40 -13.44 -2.04 9.18
C THR A 40 -14.71 -2.38 8.39
N LEU A 41 -14.72 -2.12 7.08
CA LEU A 41 -15.80 -2.55 6.20
C LEU A 41 -15.94 -4.08 6.24
N ASN A 42 -17.18 -4.55 6.13
CA ASN A 42 -17.41 -5.96 5.80
C ASN A 42 -17.00 -6.23 4.35
N HIS A 43 -16.83 -7.51 4.00
CA HIS A 43 -16.29 -7.91 2.70
C HIS A 43 -17.12 -7.38 1.51
N ASP A 44 -18.45 -7.51 1.55
CA ASP A 44 -19.31 -7.01 0.46
C ASP A 44 -19.19 -5.49 0.26
N ALA A 45 -19.14 -4.72 1.35
CA ALA A 45 -18.95 -3.27 1.28
C ALA A 45 -17.55 -2.90 0.77
N ALA A 46 -16.53 -3.69 1.12
CA ALA A 46 -15.17 -3.50 0.64
C ALA A 46 -15.05 -3.78 -0.87
N LEU A 47 -15.73 -4.81 -1.38
CA LEU A 47 -15.79 -5.10 -2.83
C LEU A 47 -16.46 -3.97 -3.61
N ILE A 48 -17.59 -3.44 -3.11
CA ILE A 48 -18.28 -2.30 -3.75
C ILE A 48 -17.38 -1.06 -3.77
N ALA A 49 -16.75 -0.72 -2.65
CA ALA A 49 -15.86 0.43 -2.58
C ALA A 49 -14.60 0.26 -3.45
N ALA A 50 -14.12 -0.99 -3.63
CA ALA A 50 -13.01 -1.27 -4.54
C ALA A 50 -13.43 -1.12 -6.01
N ASP A 51 -14.65 -1.53 -6.39
CA ASP A 51 -15.18 -1.32 -7.75
C ASP A 51 -15.27 0.17 -8.07
N GLU A 52 -15.80 0.97 -7.15
CA GLU A 52 -15.89 2.42 -7.28
C GLU A 52 -14.49 3.07 -7.39
N LEU A 53 -13.51 2.62 -6.59
CA LEU A 53 -12.12 3.06 -6.75
C LEU A 53 -11.59 2.75 -8.15
N ALA A 54 -11.84 1.55 -8.67
CA ALA A 54 -11.39 1.17 -10.00
C ALA A 54 -12.06 2.00 -11.10
N GLN A 55 -13.36 2.31 -10.97
CA GLN A 55 -14.09 3.22 -11.86
C GLN A 55 -13.48 4.63 -11.85
N ASP A 56 -13.17 5.17 -10.67
CA ASP A 56 -12.56 6.49 -10.52
C ASP A 56 -11.17 6.54 -11.17
N LEU A 57 -10.36 5.51 -10.96
CA LEU A 57 -9.04 5.39 -11.59
C LEU A 57 -9.16 5.24 -13.11
N ALA A 58 -10.11 4.45 -13.61
CA ALA A 58 -10.42 4.31 -15.03
C ALA A 58 -10.79 5.64 -15.66
N GLN A 59 -11.68 6.41 -15.03
CA GLN A 59 -12.11 7.71 -15.53
C GLN A 59 -10.97 8.74 -15.54
N LYS A 60 -10.16 8.79 -14.47
CA LYS A 60 -9.10 9.81 -14.31
C LYS A 60 -7.85 9.53 -15.11
N PHE A 61 -7.49 8.25 -15.26
CA PHE A 61 -6.20 7.83 -15.82
C PHE A 61 -6.32 7.00 -17.11
N ALA A 62 -7.55 6.79 -17.61
CA ALA A 62 -7.85 6.03 -18.81
C ALA A 62 -7.26 4.60 -18.76
N ILE A 63 -7.47 3.91 -17.64
CA ILE A 63 -7.14 2.50 -17.45
C ILE A 63 -8.38 1.64 -17.73
N ASP A 64 -8.14 0.46 -18.29
CA ASP A 64 -9.14 -0.61 -18.36
C ASP A 64 -9.04 -1.46 -17.09
N TYR A 65 -10.13 -2.08 -16.65
CA TYR A 65 -10.12 -2.95 -15.48
C TYR A 65 -11.17 -4.08 -15.57
N GLY A 66 -10.98 -5.11 -14.76
CA GLY A 66 -11.92 -6.23 -14.61
C GLY A 66 -11.66 -7.03 -13.34
N TRP A 67 -12.67 -7.81 -12.93
CA TRP A 67 -12.64 -8.65 -11.72
C TRP A 67 -12.18 -10.08 -12.01
N ASP A 68 -11.40 -10.64 -11.08
CA ASP A 68 -11.11 -12.07 -10.92
C ASP A 68 -11.20 -12.45 -9.43
N GLY A 69 -12.34 -13.02 -9.02
CA GLY A 69 -12.66 -13.22 -7.61
C GLY A 69 -12.71 -11.89 -6.86
N ASP A 70 -11.93 -11.76 -5.79
CA ASP A 70 -11.83 -10.55 -4.96
C ASP A 70 -10.66 -9.64 -5.40
N VAL A 71 -10.19 -9.82 -6.63
CA VAL A 71 -9.07 -9.07 -7.22
C VAL A 71 -9.56 -8.29 -8.43
N ILE A 72 -9.31 -6.98 -8.44
CA ILE A 72 -9.46 -6.15 -9.64
C ILE A 72 -8.11 -6.11 -10.33
N HIS A 73 -8.04 -6.56 -11.58
CA HIS A 73 -6.91 -6.32 -12.46
C HIS A 73 -7.16 -5.07 -13.29
N PHE A 74 -6.17 -4.19 -13.38
CA PHE A 74 -6.26 -2.99 -14.21
C PHE A 74 -5.01 -2.79 -15.04
N GLU A 75 -5.18 -2.28 -16.25
CA GLU A 75 -4.09 -2.08 -17.19
C GLU A 75 -4.36 -0.99 -18.23
N ARG A 76 -3.28 -0.49 -18.80
CA ARG A 76 -3.22 0.26 -20.06
C ARG A 76 -1.77 0.25 -20.55
N PRO A 77 -1.47 0.71 -21.77
CA PRO A 77 -0.07 0.88 -22.18
C PRO A 77 0.73 1.72 -21.16
N GLY A 78 1.70 1.07 -20.51
CA GLY A 78 2.55 1.69 -19.48
C GLY A 78 2.02 1.64 -18.04
N VAL A 79 0.87 1.02 -17.75
CA VAL A 79 0.43 0.71 -16.38
C VAL A 79 -0.13 -0.71 -16.35
N HIS A 80 0.25 -1.48 -15.35
CA HIS A 80 -0.47 -2.69 -14.98
C HIS A 80 -0.47 -2.83 -13.47
N GLY A 81 -1.54 -3.37 -12.91
CA GLY A 81 -1.65 -3.52 -11.49
C GLY A 81 -2.90 -4.30 -11.07
N GLN A 82 -3.07 -4.38 -9.76
CA GLN A 82 -4.21 -5.02 -9.15
C GLN A 82 -4.59 -4.39 -7.82
N ILE A 83 -5.86 -4.54 -7.46
CA ILE A 83 -6.42 -4.23 -6.15
C ILE A 83 -6.93 -5.55 -5.56
N GLU A 84 -6.37 -5.97 -4.43
CA GLU A 84 -6.81 -7.16 -3.70
C GLU A 84 -7.63 -6.73 -2.49
N VAL A 85 -8.86 -7.25 -2.42
CA VAL A 85 -9.79 -6.99 -1.33
C VAL A 85 -9.83 -8.19 -0.40
N HIS A 86 -9.66 -7.95 0.89
CA HIS A 86 -9.78 -8.96 1.93
C HIS A 86 -10.74 -8.47 3.02
N ASP A 87 -11.10 -9.34 3.96
CA ASP A 87 -12.06 -9.02 5.03
C ASP A 87 -11.72 -7.77 5.85
N GLN A 88 -10.43 -7.50 6.07
CA GLN A 88 -9.96 -6.41 6.95
C GLN A 88 -8.78 -5.63 6.37
N ARG A 89 -8.41 -5.88 5.12
CA ARG A 89 -7.28 -5.22 4.47
C ARG A 89 -7.55 -5.06 2.98
N ILE A 90 -6.97 -4.01 2.43
CA ILE A 90 -6.91 -3.76 0.99
C ILE A 90 -5.45 -3.58 0.57
N GLU A 91 -5.07 -4.15 -0.57
CA GLU A 91 -3.75 -4.01 -1.15
C GLU A 91 -3.84 -3.54 -2.60
N ILE A 92 -3.12 -2.47 -2.93
CA ILE A 92 -3.03 -1.94 -4.29
C ILE A 92 -1.59 -2.06 -4.74
N ARG A 93 -1.35 -2.77 -5.84
CA ARG A 93 -0.03 -2.90 -6.47
C ARG A 93 -0.10 -2.45 -7.91
N ALA A 94 0.81 -1.60 -8.34
CA ALA A 94 0.91 -1.16 -9.72
C ALA A 94 2.37 -0.96 -10.16
N HIS A 95 2.63 -1.25 -11.43
CA HIS A 95 3.87 -0.92 -12.10
C HIS A 95 3.60 0.11 -13.20
N LEU A 96 4.40 1.16 -13.19
CA LEU A 96 4.36 2.30 -14.10
C LEU A 96 5.56 2.26 -15.04
N GLY A 97 5.31 2.36 -16.33
CA GLY A 97 6.32 2.59 -17.35
C GLY A 97 6.90 4.00 -17.23
N PHE A 98 8.07 4.20 -17.83
CA PHE A 98 8.88 5.42 -17.71
C PHE A 98 8.10 6.74 -17.90
N LEU A 99 7.21 6.80 -18.89
CA LEU A 99 6.41 8.00 -19.18
C LEU A 99 5.41 8.35 -18.08
N LEU A 100 4.94 7.36 -17.32
CA LEU A 100 3.88 7.52 -16.31
C LEU A 100 4.43 7.65 -14.89
N ILE A 101 5.75 7.49 -14.69
CA ILE A 101 6.41 7.74 -13.40
C ILE A 101 6.11 9.15 -12.87
N MET A 102 6.01 10.15 -13.76
CA MET A 102 5.66 11.52 -13.38
C MET A 102 4.22 11.67 -12.86
N LEU A 103 3.31 10.76 -13.24
CA LEU A 103 1.94 10.73 -12.75
C LEU A 103 1.82 9.95 -11.43
N LYS A 104 2.85 9.19 -11.03
CA LYS A 104 2.84 8.39 -9.80
C LYS A 104 2.29 9.16 -8.59
N PRO A 105 2.76 10.38 -8.25
CA PRO A 105 2.28 11.08 -7.07
C PRO A 105 0.78 11.41 -7.12
N ALA A 106 0.25 11.70 -8.31
CA ALA A 106 -1.16 11.99 -8.49
C ALA A 106 -2.03 10.74 -8.33
N ILE A 107 -1.56 9.59 -8.84
CA ILE A 107 -2.24 8.29 -8.70
C ILE A 107 -2.23 7.86 -7.22
N GLU A 108 -1.08 7.94 -6.55
CA GLU A 108 -0.96 7.63 -5.12
C GLU A 108 -1.86 8.52 -4.26
N GLN A 109 -1.86 9.83 -4.52
CA GLN A 109 -2.71 10.76 -3.79
C GLN A 109 -4.20 10.45 -3.98
N GLU A 110 -4.59 10.09 -5.21
CA GLU A 110 -5.96 9.73 -5.53
C GLU A 110 -6.39 8.45 -4.79
N ILE A 111 -5.56 7.41 -4.81
CA ILE A 111 -5.81 6.17 -4.06
C ILE A 111 -5.90 6.46 -2.57
N VAL A 112 -4.94 7.20 -2.00
CA VAL A 112 -4.89 7.52 -0.57
C VAL A 112 -6.13 8.31 -0.14
N ARG A 113 -6.53 9.31 -0.93
CA ARG A 113 -7.73 10.10 -0.69
C ARG A 113 -8.97 9.20 -0.65
N TYR A 114 -9.13 8.34 -1.66
CA TYR A 114 -10.28 7.44 -1.76
C TYR A 114 -10.33 6.46 -0.58
N LEU A 115 -9.21 5.85 -0.19
CA LEU A 115 -9.13 4.92 0.95
C LEU A 115 -9.50 5.60 2.27
N ARG A 116 -9.06 6.83 2.51
CA ARG A 116 -9.46 7.58 3.71
C ARG A 116 -10.95 7.88 3.72
N GLU A 117 -11.51 8.28 2.58
CA GLU A 117 -12.91 8.71 2.46
C GLU A 117 -13.91 7.54 2.51
N HIS A 118 -13.61 6.42 1.86
CA HIS A 118 -14.58 5.33 1.64
C HIS A 118 -14.28 4.06 2.43
N PHE A 119 -13.00 3.76 2.69
CA PHE A 119 -12.60 2.61 3.52
C PHE A 119 -12.37 2.98 4.99
N GLY A 120 -12.24 4.27 5.32
CA GLY A 120 -11.92 4.74 6.67
C GLY A 120 -10.50 4.35 7.10
N CYS A 121 -9.60 4.15 6.14
CA CYS A 121 -8.21 3.79 6.39
C CYS A 121 -7.43 4.97 7.02
N ASP A 122 -6.51 4.67 7.94
CA ASP A 122 -5.53 5.62 8.47
C ASP A 122 -4.16 5.37 7.81
N ILE A 123 -3.89 6.10 6.72
CA ILE A 123 -2.65 6.06 5.92
C ILE A 123 -2.23 7.46 5.54
#